data_AF-A0A9Q3H7J8-F1
#
_entry.id   AF-A0A9Q3H7J8-F1
#
_cell.length_a   1.000
_cell.length_b   1.000
_cell.length_c   1.000
_cell.angle_alpha   90.00
_cell.angle_beta   90.00
_cell.angle_gamma   90.00
#
_symmetry.space_group_name_H-M   'P 1'
#
loop_
_entity.id
_entity.type
_entity.pdbx_description
1 polymer ?
#
loop_
_entity_poly.entity_id
_entity_poly.type
_entity_poly.pdbx_seq_one_letter_code
_entity_poly.pdbx_strand_id
1 'polypeptide(L)'
;MKESGHLSLCIADFRSLISRIGDWGERAYIHVYRRGLASRPLDQLASYPGIFGTLQELMDINLELDTRYHERQKEKGSHQEKKPPVTGSNSSRTPQD
;
A
#
# COMPACT_ATOMS: atom_id res chain seq x y z
N MET A 1 4.98 -9.65 -8.81
CA MET A 1 5.26 -9.72 -7.36
C MET A 1 4.32 -8.74 -6.68
N LYS A 2 3.46 -9.18 -5.75
CA LYS A 2 2.42 -8.32 -5.13
C LYS A 2 3.06 -7.48 -4.01
N GLU A 3 3.09 -6.17 -4.18
CA GLU A 3 3.74 -5.20 -3.27
C GLU A 3 3.02 -5.01 -1.92
N SER A 4 1.89 -5.70 -1.69
CA SER A 4 0.94 -5.39 -0.62
C SER A 4 1.27 -5.96 0.76
N GLY A 5 2.55 -6.22 1.06
CA GLY A 5 2.97 -6.80 2.33
C GLY A 5 4.34 -6.33 2.83
N HIS A 6 4.90 -5.26 2.26
CA HIS A 6 6.28 -4.87 2.54
C HIS A 6 6.44 -3.83 3.66
N LEU A 7 5.48 -2.93 3.89
CA LEU A 7 5.73 -1.82 4.80
C LEU A 7 5.63 -2.22 6.28
N SER A 8 4.64 -3.03 6.66
CA SER A 8 4.51 -3.56 8.02
C SER A 8 5.72 -4.42 8.41
N LEU A 9 6.20 -5.26 7.49
CA LEU A 9 7.41 -6.04 7.69
C LEU A 9 8.65 -5.14 7.82
N CYS A 10 8.79 -4.13 6.95
CA CYS A 10 9.87 -3.15 7.04
C CYS A 10 9.87 -2.40 8.39
N ILE A 11 8.71 -2.01 8.89
CA ILE A 11 8.56 -1.39 10.22
C ILE A 11 9.01 -2.36 11.32
N ALA A 12 8.58 -3.63 11.25
CA ALA A 12 8.98 -4.65 12.23
C ALA A 12 10.49 -4.90 12.22
N ASP A 13 11.09 -5.04 11.04
CA ASP A 13 12.53 -5.23 10.85
C ASP A 13 13.31 -4.02 11.37
N PHE A 14 12.83 -2.81 11.09
CA PHE A 14 13.46 -1.58 11.56
C PHE A 14 13.39 -1.42 13.09
N ARG A 15 12.26 -1.76 13.71
CA ARG A 15 12.14 -1.79 15.19
C ARG A 15 13.08 -2.82 15.81
N SER A 16 13.14 -4.01 15.23
CA SER A 16 14.09 -5.06 15.64
C SER A 16 15.53 -4.56 15.54
N LEU A 17 15.87 -3.87 14.47
CA LEU A 17 17.18 -3.27 14.27
C LEU A 17 17.48 -2.20 15.34
N ILE A 18 16.57 -1.25 15.59
CA ILE A 18 16.75 -0.22 16.62
C ILE A 18 17.01 -0.83 18.00
N SER A 19 16.27 -1.88 18.36
CA SER A 19 16.43 -2.56 19.65
C SER A 19 17.84 -3.13 19.88
N ARG A 20 18.61 -3.37 18.80
CA ARG A 20 19.94 -3.99 18.84
C ARG A 20 21.09 -2.99 18.79
N ILE A 21 20.90 -1.80 18.22
CA ILE A 21 22.00 -0.85 17.96
C ILE A 21 22.19 0.15 19.13
N GLY A 22 21.19 0.29 20.02
CA GLY A 22 21.23 1.24 21.14
C GLY A 22 20.88 2.67 20.74
N ASP A 23 20.79 3.58 21.72
CA ASP A 23 20.12 4.88 21.61
C ASP A 23 20.88 5.92 20.78
N TRP A 24 20.49 6.08 19.51
CA TRP A 24 21.03 7.09 18.58
C TRP A 24 20.24 8.40 18.61
N GLY A 25 19.19 8.46 19.43
CA GLY A 25 18.24 9.56 19.45
C GLY A 25 17.21 9.51 18.31
N GLU A 26 16.02 10.00 18.62
CA GLU A 26 14.84 9.87 17.76
C GLU A 26 14.99 10.54 16.38
N ARG A 27 15.65 11.70 16.31
CA ARG A 27 15.92 12.40 15.05
C ARG A 27 16.77 11.59 14.09
N ALA A 28 17.75 10.83 14.61
CA ALA A 28 18.61 9.98 13.78
C ALA A 28 17.79 8.82 13.20
N TYR A 29 16.95 8.17 14.00
CA TYR A 29 16.09 7.10 13.52
C TYR A 29 15.08 7.56 12.49
N ILE A 30 14.44 8.72 12.69
CA ILE A 30 13.52 9.32 11.71
C ILE A 30 14.24 9.53 10.37
N HIS A 31 15.46 10.07 10.41
CA HIS A 31 16.24 10.34 9.20
C HIS A 31 16.60 9.03 8.46
N VAL A 32 17.12 8.03 9.19
CA VAL A 32 17.50 6.74 8.59
C VAL A 32 16.28 5.99 8.06
N TYR A 33 15.17 5.99 8.80
CA TYR A 33 13.92 5.37 8.38
C TYR A 33 13.44 5.97 7.07
N ARG A 34 13.34 7.30 6.97
CA ARG A 34 12.94 8.00 5.73
C ARG A 34 13.83 7.63 4.56
N ARG A 35 15.16 7.59 4.76
CA ARG A 35 16.10 7.24 3.70
C ARG A 35 15.94 5.81 3.19
N GLY A 36 15.46 4.88 4.02
CA GLY A 36 15.22 3.48 3.66
C GLY A 36 13.88 3.21 2.97
N LEU A 37 12.99 4.20 2.87
CA LEU A 37 11.68 4.03 2.25
C LEU A 37 11.78 4.02 0.73
N ALA A 38 10.88 3.27 0.09
CA ALA A 38 10.65 3.35 -1.34
C ALA A 38 10.07 4.73 -1.74
N SER A 39 10.19 5.08 -3.02
CA SER A 39 9.72 6.36 -3.56
C SER A 39 8.24 6.63 -3.28
N ARG A 40 7.38 5.62 -3.45
CA ARG A 40 5.92 5.79 -3.26
C ARG A 40 5.55 6.23 -1.83
N PRO A 41 5.94 5.53 -0.75
CA PRO A 41 5.73 6.02 0.61
C PRO A 41 6.32 7.41 0.85
N LEU A 42 7.48 7.73 0.28
CA LEU A 42 8.09 9.06 0.41
C LEU A 42 7.24 10.16 -0.22
N ASP A 43 6.68 9.93 -1.42
CA ASP A 43 5.80 10.89 -2.09
C ASP A 43 4.49 11.09 -1.30
N GLN A 44 3.95 10.01 -0.72
CA GLN A 44 2.76 10.08 0.12
C GLN A 44 3.03 10.84 1.43
N LEU A 45 4.21 10.65 2.04
CA LEU A 45 4.62 11.41 3.22
C LEU A 45 4.87 12.89 2.89
N ALA A 46 5.43 13.21 1.72
CA ALA A 46 5.69 14.58 1.29
C ALA A 46 4.39 15.38 1.07
N SER A 47 3.31 14.69 0.68
CA SER A 47 1.97 15.29 0.53
C SER A 47 1.15 15.29 1.81
N TYR A 48 1.64 14.70 2.89
CA TYR A 48 0.97 14.69 4.19
C TYR A 48 1.23 16.02 4.93
N PRO A 49 0.19 16.79 5.32
CA PRO A 49 0.35 18.12 5.89
C PRO A 49 0.82 18.13 7.37
N GLY A 50 1.22 16.98 7.93
CA GLY A 50 1.62 16.84 9.33
C GLY A 50 3.14 16.86 9.54
N ILE A 51 3.55 17.41 10.68
CA ILE A 51 4.92 17.25 11.20
C ILE A 51 4.93 15.98 12.05
N PHE A 52 5.92 15.12 11.83
CA PHE A 52 6.14 13.92 12.63
C PHE A 52 7.01 14.30 13.82
N GLY A 53 6.44 14.30 15.02
CA GLY A 53 7.14 14.61 16.26
C GLY A 53 7.97 13.43 16.76
N THR A 54 7.50 12.21 16.47
CA THR A 54 8.14 10.97 16.90
C THR A 54 8.37 10.00 15.74
N LEU A 55 9.30 9.06 15.94
CA LEU A 55 9.50 7.95 15.01
C LEU A 55 8.25 7.07 14.92
N GLN A 56 7.59 6.88 16.05
CA GLN A 56 6.38 6.06 16.16
C GLN A 56 5.24 6.63 15.31
N GLU A 57 4.97 7.94 15.44
CA GLU A 57 3.99 8.65 14.60
C GLU A 57 4.31 8.51 13.10
N LEU A 58 5.59 8.64 12.74
CA LEU A 58 6.01 8.48 11.35
C LEU A 58 5.70 7.08 10.83
N MET A 59 5.98 6.02 11.60
CA MET A 59 5.68 4.63 11.21
C MET A 59 4.19 4.38 11.07
N ASP A 60 3.38 4.88 12.02
CA ASP A 60 1.94 4.65 12.04
C ASP A 60 1.25 5.34 10.85
N ILE A 61 1.62 6.58 10.56
CA ILE A 61 1.08 7.31 9.39
C ILE A 61 1.49 6.62 8.08
N ASN A 62 2.72 6.13 7.99
CA ASN A 62 3.18 5.40 6.81
C ASN A 62 2.35 4.12 6.59
N LEU A 63 2.10 3.37 7.67
CA LEU A 63 1.29 2.16 7.63
C LEU A 63 -0.16 2.45 7.24
N GLU A 64 -0.73 3.55 7.74
CA GLU A 64 -2.07 3.98 7.35
C GLU A 64 -2.14 4.35 5.86
N LEU A 65 -1.17 5.11 5.36
CA LEU A 65 -1.11 5.50 3.94
C LEU A 65 -0.95 4.29 3.00
N ASP A 66 -0.16 3.30 3.41
CA ASP A 66 0.01 2.03 2.70
C ASP A 66 -1.29 1.21 2.70
N THR A 67 -1.94 1.11 3.86
CA THR A 67 -3.22 0.40 4.00
C THR A 67 -4.30 1.02 3.12
N ARG A 68 -4.50 2.35 3.20
CA ARG A 68 -5.47 3.08 2.37
C ARG A 68 -5.14 2.98 0.88
N TYR A 69 -3.87 2.90 0.51
CA TYR A 69 -3.48 2.68 -0.87
C TYR A 69 -3.93 1.29 -1.34
N HIS A 70 -3.64 0.25 -0.57
CA HIS A 70 -4.04 -1.11 -0.92
C HIS A 70 -5.55 -1.32 -0.93
N GLU A 71 -6.30 -0.68 -0.04
CA GLU A 71 -7.76 -0.64 -0.07
C GLU A 71 -8.27 -0.02 -1.38
N ARG A 72 -7.79 1.18 -1.75
CA ARG A 72 -8.15 1.82 -3.03
C ARG A 72 -7.77 0.98 -4.25
N GLN A 73 -6.64 0.27 -4.21
CA GLN A 73 -6.27 -0.64 -5.30
C GLN A 73 -7.18 -1.87 -5.39
N LYS A 74 -7.64 -2.40 -4.24
CA LYS A 74 -8.64 -3.48 -4.22
C LYS A 74 -9.98 -3.00 -4.78
N GLU A 75 -10.43 -1.81 -4.42
CA GLU A 75 -11.67 -1.21 -4.95
C GLU A 75 -11.62 -1.03 -6.48
N LYS A 76 -10.50 -0.51 -6.99
CA LYS A 76 -10.26 -0.36 -8.43
C LYS A 76 -10.14 -1.71 -9.16
N GLY A 77 -9.55 -2.72 -8.51
CA GLY A 77 -9.48 -4.08 -9.04
C GLY A 77 -10.83 -4.82 -9.03
N SER A 78 -11.72 -4.53 -8.08
CA SER A 78 -13.09 -5.06 -8.05
C SER A 78 -14.04 -4.38 -9.04
N HIS A 79 -13.63 -3.24 -9.61
CA HIS A 79 -14.31 -2.56 -10.71
C HIS A 79 -13.74 -2.88 -12.09
N GLN A 80 -12.88 -3.91 -12.23
CA GLN A 80 -12.76 -4.56 -13.54
C GLN A 80 -14.08 -5.26 -13.83
N GLU A 81 -14.84 -4.68 -14.76
CA GLU A 81 -16.03 -5.20 -15.41
C GLU A 81 -16.25 -6.70 -15.17
N LYS A 82 -17.24 -7.03 -14.35
CA LYS A 82 -18.09 -8.17 -14.66
C LYS A 82 -18.70 -7.85 -16.03
N LYS A 83 -18.03 -8.23 -17.12
CA LYS A 83 -18.68 -8.30 -18.43
C LYS A 83 -19.99 -9.07 -18.19
N PRO A 84 -21.15 -8.52 -18.57
CA PRO A 84 -22.38 -9.29 -18.48
C PRO A 84 -22.14 -10.58 -19.28
N PRO A 85 -22.53 -11.76 -18.77
CA PRO A 85 -22.49 -12.96 -19.58
C PRO A 85 -23.33 -12.67 -20.81
N VAL A 86 -22.70 -12.66 -22.00
CA VAL A 86 -23.42 -12.57 -23.27
C VAL A 86 -24.37 -13.76 -23.29
N THR A 87 -25.63 -13.48 -22.91
CA THR A 87 -26.71 -14.44 -23.00
C THR A 87 -27.24 -14.29 -24.42
N GLY A 88 -26.54 -14.93 -25.36
CA GLY A 88 -27.00 -15.08 -26.73
C GLY A 88 -28.08 -16.14 -26.76
N SER A 89 -29.33 -15.71 -26.62
CA SER A 89 -30.55 -16.52 -26.71
C SER A 89 -30.60 -17.36 -27.99
N ASN A 90 -30.95 -18.63 -27.83
CA ASN A 90 -31.49 -19.47 -28.89
C ASN A 90 -32.73 -18.80 -29.51
N SER A 91 -32.76 -18.66 -30.84
CA SER A 91 -34.00 -18.62 -31.62
C SER A 91 -33.73 -19.06 -33.06
N SER A 92 -33.98 -20.35 -33.29
CA SER A 92 -34.75 -20.95 -34.39
C SER A 92 -34.75 -20.29 -35.77
N ARG A 93 -34.25 -21.03 -36.79
CA ARG A 93 -34.92 -21.19 -38.10
C ARG A 93 -34.34 -22.37 -38.90
N THR A 94 -35.14 -23.42 -39.07
CA THR A 94 -35.14 -24.32 -40.25
C THR A 94 -36.16 -23.78 -41.27
N PRO A 95 -36.31 -24.37 -42.47
CA PRO A 95 -35.35 -24.69 -43.55
C PRO A 95 -35.73 -23.93 -44.85
N GLN A 96 -34.99 -24.04 -45.96
CA GLN A 96 -35.58 -23.84 -47.30
C GLN A 96 -34.77 -24.49 -48.45
N ASP A 97 -35.55 -25.18 -49.30
CA ASP A 97 -35.34 -25.85 -50.60
C ASP A 97 -33.94 -26.20 -51.15
#